data_AF-A0A0C3NRB8-F1
#
_entry.id   AF-A0A0C3NRB8-F1
#
_cell.length_a   1.000
_cell.length_b   1.000
_cell.length_c   1.000
_cell.angle_alpha   90.00
_cell.angle_beta   90.00
_cell.angle_gamma   90.00
#
_symmetry.space_group_name_H-M   'P 1'
#
loop_
_entity.id
_entity.type
_entity.pdbx_description
1 polymer ?
#
loop_
_entity_poly.entity_id
_entity_poly.type
_entity_poly.pdbx_seq_one_letter_code
_entity_poly.pdbx_strand_id
1 'polypeptide(L)'
;QFIVSCPETNAQLPVNPLPKLTIAPGSPAPGDSVSFTFDASQVRKDGSQLYVAWFDGVALQYSDLSADSKATVPADLQGTVYAAVVKDKSSAPTSQGLSTGLVMFEVAVPSYATNL
;
A
#
# COMPACT_ATOMS: atom_id res chain seq x y z
N GLN A 1 2.56 -9.84 -41.40
CA GLN A 1 3.27 -10.77 -40.50
C GLN A 1 2.97 -10.31 -39.08
N PHE A 2 2.32 -11.15 -38.28
CA PHE A 2 2.00 -10.83 -36.89
C PHE A 2 3.12 -11.36 -36.00
N ILE A 3 3.50 -10.58 -34.99
CA ILE A 3 4.43 -11.04 -33.96
C ILE A 3 3.68 -12.06 -33.10
N VAL A 4 4.11 -13.33 -33.15
CA VAL A 4 3.44 -14.46 -32.51
C VAL A 4 3.87 -14.63 -31.04
N SER A 5 5.03 -14.09 -30.66
CA SER A 5 5.50 -14.02 -29.28
C SER A 5 6.61 -12.98 -29.13
N CYS A 6 6.85 -12.53 -27.88
CA CYS A 6 8.01 -11.72 -27.55
C CYS A 6 9.30 -12.56 -27.70
N PRO A 7 10.30 -12.11 -28.49
CA PRO A 7 11.57 -12.82 -28.63
C PRO A 7 12.30 -12.94 -27.29
N GLU A 8 12.93 -14.09 -27.02
CA GLU A 8 13.72 -14.34 -25.80
C GLU A 8 14.98 -13.46 -25.70
N THR A 9 15.37 -12.79 -26.78
CA THR A 9 16.50 -11.83 -26.84
C THR A 9 16.18 -10.46 -26.24
N ASN A 10 14.97 -10.23 -25.72
CA ASN A 10 14.69 -8.99 -25.02
C ASN A 10 15.57 -8.88 -23.78
N ALA A 11 16.19 -7.72 -23.59
CA ALA A 11 16.97 -7.45 -22.38
C ALA A 11 16.08 -7.66 -21.14
N GLN A 12 16.61 -8.33 -20.12
CA GLN A 12 15.90 -8.47 -18.84
C GLN A 12 15.58 -7.08 -18.29
N LEU A 13 14.30 -6.85 -17.99
CA LEU A 13 13.89 -5.61 -17.36
C LEU A 13 14.47 -5.56 -15.93
N PRO A 14 15.08 -4.45 -15.51
CA PRO A 14 15.54 -4.26 -14.15
C PRO A 14 14.33 -3.99 -13.24
N VAL A 15 13.49 -5.00 -13.03
CA VAL A 15 12.35 -4.94 -12.11
C VAL A 15 12.73 -5.59 -10.79
N ASN A 16 12.47 -4.89 -9.70
CA ASN A 16 12.51 -5.48 -8.36
C ASN A 16 11.06 -5.81 -7.96
N PRO A 17 10.62 -7.08 -8.06
CA PRO A 17 9.24 -7.43 -7.73
C PRO A 17 9.00 -7.18 -6.24
N LEU A 18 7.98 -6.39 -5.93
CA LEU A 18 7.61 -6.12 -4.55
C LEU A 18 6.66 -7.22 -4.02
N PRO A 19 6.79 -7.61 -2.75
CA PRO A 19 5.88 -8.56 -2.12
C PRO A 19 4.43 -8.09 -2.22
N LYS A 20 3.49 -9.02 -2.45
CA LYS A 20 2.06 -8.73 -2.47
C LYS A 20 1.58 -8.28 -1.07
N LEU A 21 0.72 -7.26 -1.03
CA LEU A 21 0.05 -6.79 0.16
C LEU A 21 -1.46 -7.08 0.06
N THR A 22 -2.06 -7.51 1.16
CA THR A 22 -3.53 -7.61 1.31
C THR A 22 -3.96 -6.99 2.63
N ILE A 23 -5.23 -6.58 2.70
CA ILE A 23 -5.84 -5.89 3.84
C ILE A 23 -7.12 -6.61 4.28
N ALA A 24 -7.39 -6.63 5.59
CA ALA A 24 -8.61 -7.14 6.18
C ALA A 24 -9.09 -6.23 7.33
N PRO A 25 -10.39 -5.84 7.38
CA PRO A 25 -11.41 -6.05 6.35
C PRO A 25 -11.07 -5.35 5.03
N GLY A 26 -11.63 -5.84 3.92
CA GLY A 26 -11.36 -5.31 2.57
C GLY A 26 -12.04 -3.97 2.24
N SER A 27 -12.92 -3.50 3.12
CA SER A 27 -13.62 -2.21 3.00
C SER A 27 -13.74 -1.56 4.38
N PRO A 28 -12.61 -1.11 4.96
CA PRO A 28 -12.60 -0.51 6.29
C PRO A 28 -13.19 0.89 6.28
N ALA A 29 -13.71 1.33 7.43
CA ALA A 29 -14.09 2.71 7.66
C ALA A 29 -12.90 3.53 8.17
N PRO A 30 -12.93 4.88 8.05
CA PRO A 30 -11.93 5.72 8.69
C PRO A 30 -11.90 5.50 10.21
N GLY A 31 -10.70 5.39 10.78
CA GLY A 31 -10.49 5.08 12.19
C GLY A 31 -10.48 3.58 12.54
N ASP A 32 -10.86 2.69 11.62
CA ASP A 32 -10.81 1.25 11.87
C ASP A 32 -9.38 0.74 12.05
N SER A 33 -9.24 -0.29 12.88
CA SER A 33 -8.01 -1.09 12.91
C SER A 33 -8.08 -2.20 11.87
N VAL A 34 -7.16 -2.18 10.92
CA VAL A 34 -7.06 -3.17 9.84
C VAL A 34 -5.82 -4.03 9.99
N SER A 35 -5.88 -5.26 9.49
CA SER A 35 -4.76 -6.19 9.45
C SER A 35 -4.21 -6.29 8.03
N PHE A 36 -2.89 -6.27 7.91
CA PHE A 36 -2.17 -6.44 6.67
C PHE A 36 -1.51 -7.81 6.61
N THR A 37 -1.49 -8.41 5.42
CA THR A 37 -0.77 -9.65 5.16
C THR A 37 0.18 -9.46 3.99
N PHE A 38 1.44 -9.87 4.20
CA PHE A 38 2.53 -9.80 3.25
C PHE A 38 3.65 -10.76 3.70
N ASP A 39 4.61 -11.04 2.83
CA ASP A 39 5.78 -11.84 3.20
C ASP A 39 6.72 -11.03 4.12
N ALA A 40 6.61 -11.28 5.42
CA ALA A 40 7.39 -10.58 6.42
C ALA A 40 8.90 -10.82 6.27
N SER A 41 9.33 -11.97 5.73
CA SER A 41 10.75 -12.27 5.55
C SER A 41 11.42 -11.36 4.50
N GLN A 42 10.63 -10.88 3.55
CA GLN A 42 11.08 -9.95 2.51
C GLN A 42 11.08 -8.49 2.97
N VAL A 43 10.24 -8.17 3.97
CA VAL A 43 9.92 -6.79 4.39
C VAL A 43 10.57 -6.42 5.73
N ARG A 44 10.42 -7.25 6.77
CA ARG A 44 10.97 -7.04 8.12
C ARG A 44 12.29 -7.81 8.26
N LYS A 45 13.41 -7.16 7.94
CA LYS A 45 14.74 -7.80 7.99
C LYS A 45 15.50 -7.59 9.30
N ASP A 46 15.07 -6.63 10.13
CA ASP A 46 15.86 -6.10 11.24
C ASP A 46 15.01 -5.73 12.48
N GLY A 47 13.71 -6.00 12.47
CA GLY A 47 12.80 -5.60 13.55
C GLY A 47 12.53 -4.10 13.62
N SER A 48 12.98 -3.32 12.63
CA SER A 48 12.69 -1.90 12.54
C SER A 48 11.19 -1.62 12.45
N GLN A 49 10.77 -0.49 13.01
CA GLN A 49 9.40 -0.01 12.90
C GLN A 49 9.03 0.17 11.43
N LEU A 50 7.84 -0.29 11.06
CA LEU A 50 7.28 -0.10 9.73
C LEU A 50 6.06 0.81 9.79
N TYR A 51 5.69 1.35 8.64
CA TYR A 51 4.56 2.23 8.50
C TYR A 51 3.69 1.82 7.32
N VAL A 52 2.44 2.23 7.34
CA VAL A 52 1.53 2.14 6.21
C VAL A 52 1.39 3.54 5.62
N ALA A 53 1.75 3.67 4.35
CA ALA A 53 1.48 4.84 3.53
C ALA A 53 0.08 4.69 2.92
N TRP A 54 -0.77 5.69 3.07
CA TRP A 54 -2.14 5.73 2.54
C TRP A 54 -2.25 6.83 1.48
N PHE A 55 -2.82 6.50 0.33
CA PHE A 55 -2.98 7.40 -0.82
C PHE A 55 -4.45 7.42 -1.23
N ASP A 56 -5.12 8.57 -1.19
CA ASP A 56 -6.50 8.76 -1.67
C ASP A 56 -6.56 9.59 -2.98
N GLY A 57 -5.40 9.83 -3.60
CA GLY A 57 -5.26 10.64 -4.81
C GLY A 57 -5.02 12.13 -4.57
N VAL A 58 -5.25 12.63 -3.34
CA VAL A 58 -5.05 14.04 -2.97
C VAL A 58 -3.98 14.17 -1.89
N ALA A 59 -4.04 13.31 -0.88
CA ALA A 59 -3.19 13.34 0.29
C ALA A 59 -2.41 12.03 0.47
N LEU A 60 -1.26 12.18 1.13
CA LEU A 60 -0.45 11.08 1.61
C LEU A 60 -0.46 11.12 3.13
N GLN A 61 -0.94 10.06 3.74
CA GLN A 61 -1.03 9.91 5.19
C GLN A 61 -0.25 8.68 5.64
N TYR A 62 0.13 8.64 6.91
CA TYR A 62 0.89 7.53 7.48
C TYR A 62 0.32 7.04 8.80
N SER A 63 0.27 5.72 8.95
CA SER A 63 -0.01 5.05 10.22
C SER A 63 1.13 4.13 10.62
N ASP A 64 1.31 3.93 11.92
CA ASP A 64 2.27 2.95 12.41
C ASP A 64 1.76 1.54 12.16
N LEU A 65 2.62 0.68 11.62
CA LEU A 65 2.35 -0.74 11.48
C LEU A 65 2.85 -1.46 12.73
N SER A 66 1.92 -1.96 13.53
CA SER A 66 2.23 -2.75 14.73
C SER A 66 2.99 -4.04 14.40
N ALA A 67 3.54 -4.67 15.44
CA ALA A 67 4.22 -5.97 15.33
C ALA A 67 3.30 -7.06 14.74
N ASP A 68 2.01 -7.03 15.08
CA ASP A 68 0.98 -7.95 14.57
C ASP A 68 0.47 -7.57 13.17
N SER A 69 1.18 -6.66 12.48
CA SER A 69 0.83 -6.16 11.14
C SER A 69 -0.54 -5.48 11.06
N LYS A 70 -0.94 -4.80 12.13
CA LYS A 70 -2.14 -3.95 12.15
C LYS A 70 -1.80 -2.48 12.10
N ALA A 71 -2.67 -1.70 11.46
CA ALA A 71 -2.59 -0.24 11.48
C ALA A 71 -3.99 0.37 11.55
N THR A 72 -4.07 1.61 12.01
CA THR A 72 -5.32 2.39 12.03
C THR A 72 -5.50 3.12 10.71
N VAL A 73 -6.68 3.05 10.11
CA VAL A 73 -7.04 3.81 8.92
C VAL A 73 -7.18 5.29 9.29
N PRO A 74 -6.48 6.23 8.61
CA PRO A 74 -6.63 7.65 8.88
C PRO A 74 -8.08 8.15 8.71
N ALA A 75 -8.45 9.16 9.50
CA ALA A 75 -9.85 9.61 9.64
C ALA A 75 -10.42 10.30 8.39
N ASP A 76 -9.55 10.90 7.57
CA ASP A 76 -9.97 11.77 6.46
C ASP A 76 -9.97 11.06 5.10
N LEU A 77 -9.69 9.75 5.07
CA LEU A 77 -9.66 8.96 3.83
C LEU A 77 -11.06 8.73 3.27
N GLN A 78 -11.22 8.89 1.95
CA GLN A 78 -12.50 8.78 1.27
C GLN A 78 -12.32 8.19 -0.14
N GLY A 79 -13.26 7.35 -0.57
CA GLY A 79 -13.28 6.78 -1.92
C GLY A 79 -12.19 5.73 -2.14
N THR A 80 -11.59 5.74 -3.34
CA THR A 80 -10.55 4.78 -3.72
C THR A 80 -9.23 5.10 -3.01
N VAL A 81 -8.81 4.21 -2.13
CA VAL A 81 -7.57 4.33 -1.38
C VAL A 81 -6.59 3.24 -1.81
N TYR A 82 -5.33 3.63 -1.94
CA TYR A 82 -4.20 2.72 -2.07
C TYR A 82 -3.38 2.73 -0.78
N ALA A 83 -2.83 1.58 -0.40
CA ALA A 83 -1.92 1.48 0.72
C ALA A 83 -0.69 0.64 0.39
N ALA A 84 0.45 0.97 1.02
CA ALA A 84 1.67 0.16 0.97
C ALA A 84 2.43 0.22 2.30
N VAL A 85 3.23 -0.80 2.56
CA VAL A 85 4.15 -0.83 3.69
C VAL A 85 5.47 -0.15 3.31
N VAL A 86 5.95 0.73 4.17
CA VAL A 86 7.17 1.51 4.00
C VAL A 86 8.02 1.51 5.28
N LYS A 87 9.29 1.92 5.17
CA LYS A 87 10.25 1.93 6.28
C LYS A 87 10.38 3.26 7.00
N ASP A 88 9.88 4.34 6.40
CA ASP A 88 9.93 5.69 6.96
C ASP A 88 8.65 6.48 6.64
N LYS A 89 8.45 7.58 7.37
CA LYS A 89 7.40 8.57 7.10
C LYS A 89 8.01 9.76 6.35
N SER A 90 8.59 9.53 5.18
CA SER A 90 9.12 10.62 4.35
C SER A 90 8.06 11.18 3.39
N SER A 91 8.45 12.06 2.47
CA SER A 91 7.61 12.48 1.34
C SER A 91 7.20 11.27 0.49
N ALA A 92 6.35 11.50 -0.52
CA ALA A 92 5.79 10.45 -1.39
C ALA A 92 6.79 9.32 -1.71
N PRO A 93 6.50 8.07 -1.31
CA PRO A 93 7.43 6.96 -1.48
C PRO A 93 7.80 6.81 -2.94
N THR A 94 9.11 6.80 -3.21
CA THR A 94 9.62 6.37 -4.52
C THR A 94 9.53 4.84 -4.63
N SER A 95 9.79 4.29 -5.81
CA SER A 95 9.88 2.83 -5.98
C SER A 95 10.92 2.16 -5.07
N GLN A 96 11.89 2.92 -4.54
CA GLN A 96 12.87 2.43 -3.56
C GLN A 96 12.38 2.50 -2.11
N GLY A 97 11.37 3.33 -1.80
CA GLY A 97 10.80 3.47 -0.46
C GLY A 97 9.69 2.44 -0.16
N LEU A 98 9.11 1.83 -1.19
CA LEU A 98 8.09 0.80 -1.06
C LEU A 98 8.72 -0.53 -0.62
N SER A 99 8.18 -1.11 0.45
CA SER A 99 8.56 -2.46 0.89
C SER A 99 7.60 -3.54 0.39
N THR A 100 6.40 -3.16 -0.04
CA THR A 100 5.39 -4.03 -0.66
C THR A 100 4.79 -3.38 -1.90
N GLY A 101 4.09 -4.17 -2.71
CA GLY A 101 3.17 -3.63 -3.69
C GLY A 101 2.00 -2.87 -3.02
N LEU A 102 1.20 -2.21 -3.86
CA LEU A 102 0.00 -1.51 -3.43
C LEU A 102 -1.15 -2.49 -3.23
N VAL A 103 -1.94 -2.26 -2.18
CA VAL A 103 -3.32 -2.77 -2.08
C VAL A 103 -4.28 -1.63 -2.35
N MET A 104 -5.37 -1.91 -3.08
CA MET A 104 -6.45 -0.98 -3.36
C MET A 104 -7.70 -1.42 -2.59
N PHE A 105 -8.41 -0.48 -1.99
CA PHE A 105 -9.70 -0.70 -1.36
C PHE A 105 -10.55 0.58 -1.40
N GLU A 106 -11.83 0.42 -1.13
CA GLU A 106 -12.78 1.53 -1.06
C GLU A 106 -13.09 1.86 0.40
N VAL A 107 -13.01 3.15 0.73
CA VAL A 107 -13.51 3.70 1.99
C VAL A 107 -14.85 4.37 1.70
N ALA A 108 -15.90 3.93 2.38
CA ALA A 108 -17.26 4.39 2.13
C ALA A 108 -17.37 5.92 2.30
N VAL A 109 -17.84 6.59 1.25
CA VAL A 109 -18.23 8.01 1.30
C VAL A 109 -19.69 8.12 1.74
N PRO A 110 -19.99 8.86 2.84
CA PRO A 110 -21.36 9.10 3.23
C PRO A 110 -22.08 9.92 2.15
N SER A 111 -23.39 9.70 1.97
CA SER A 111 -24.21 10.39 0.95
C SER A 111 -24.33 11.91 1.14
N TYR A 112 -23.84 12.44 2.27
CA TYR A 112 -23.78 13.86 2.62
C TYR A 112 -22.34 14.39 2.67
N ALA A 113 -21.36 13.67 2.11
CA ALA A 113 -19.97 14.10 2.12
C ALA A 113 -19.82 15.50 1.50
N THR A 114 -19.27 16.42 2.28
CA THR A 114 -18.93 17.78 1.86
C THR A 114 -17.44 17.83 1.59
N ASN A 115 -17.05 18.15 0.35
CA ASN A 115 -15.65 18.48 0.05
C ASN A 115 -15.40 19.90 0.60
N LEU A 116 -14.94 20.00 1.85
CA LEU A 116 -14.51 21.27 2.46
C LEU A 116 -13.06 21.57 2.11
#